data_AF-A0A1Y1IMU5-F1
#
_entry.id   AF-A0A1Y1IMU5-F1
#
_cell.length_a   1.000
_cell.length_b   1.000
_cell.length_c   1.000
_cell.angle_alpha   90.00
_cell.angle_beta   90.00
_cell.angle_gamma   90.00
#
_symmetry.space_group_name_H-M   'P 1'
#
loop_
_entity.id
_entity.type
_entity.pdbx_description
1 polymer ?
#
loop_
_entity_poly.entity_id
_entity_poly.type
_entity_poly.pdbx_seq_one_letter_code
_entity_poly.pdbx_strand_id
1 'polypeptide(L)'
;MAGRSGAAAASLLLVFFLTLGPALAYQAEDVNSRVMWAGQHGVVRRTLLATNDSIYQQQLIDAANAHAAAALAITPRVDPTNGMKKYEGGYDVTDMHYWASVVFTGVYGFALAIISLLVGILYLLFKCFCACCCSGRNKKPVEYTLTARLWPKALVLVYTLLAISGAVVVYSGNGKLSTSLRGTTSTIINAVADIKVDVDQVAAALTNATQALDDKSGSSAVMDAAKGLQDATTSVNLTVQDNKDKVYGYFDKVKLALTIIAAIVLALSVAGLASTVLGVRPLLMILFVVALIILFFTWLLFGITFMLDNVITDTCQAMESYTIDSRNSSLGELLPCIDTDTANDALNKGKQSVKNLVTQVNGGIKNANDARTAALIRYPTLNAGSAIPYLCDPYGPSPDYDTASCPPDQGRLGTFRQNYSAFACDTDDGQTCDQNHKPIKNTDFNKMVNATGAAESVIIIMPVLFDLVTCQFVNVTFTKVVTYDCAPMKTSLNLLWIGFVVVSVAFVFLEVFWMVVRTRVPRNDVSRVQHINDQPL
;
A
#
# COMPACT_ATOMS: atom_id res chain seq x y z
N MET A 1 -10.20 58.79 -11.81
CA MET A 1 -10.24 58.04 -10.53
C MET A 1 -10.57 56.54 -10.67
N ALA A 2 -11.48 56.10 -11.55
CA ALA A 2 -11.85 54.67 -11.69
C ALA A 2 -10.78 53.71 -12.29
N GLY A 3 -9.72 54.22 -12.93
CA GLY A 3 -8.59 53.40 -13.41
C GLY A 3 -7.56 53.08 -12.34
N ARG A 4 -7.51 53.88 -11.26
CA ARG A 4 -6.58 53.69 -10.12
C ARG A 4 -7.06 52.56 -9.18
N SER A 5 -8.37 52.37 -9.01
CA SER A 5 -8.91 51.33 -8.12
C SER A 5 -8.74 49.89 -8.62
N GLY A 6 -8.76 49.66 -9.94
CA GLY A 6 -8.51 48.32 -10.50
C GLY A 6 -7.05 47.90 -10.39
N ALA A 7 -6.12 48.84 -10.56
CA ALA A 7 -4.70 48.62 -10.32
C ALA A 7 -4.41 48.44 -8.82
N ALA A 8 -5.11 49.15 -7.94
CA ALA A 8 -4.98 48.99 -6.49
C ALA A 8 -5.47 47.61 -5.99
N ALA A 9 -6.62 47.12 -6.49
CA ALA A 9 -7.12 45.79 -6.15
C ALA A 9 -6.21 44.67 -6.69
N ALA A 10 -5.71 44.81 -7.93
CA ALA A 10 -4.72 43.90 -8.49
C ALA A 10 -3.38 43.93 -7.72
N SER A 11 -2.97 45.09 -7.21
CA SER A 11 -1.75 45.24 -6.41
C SER A 11 -1.91 44.68 -5.00
N LEU A 12 -3.09 44.82 -4.38
CA LEU A 12 -3.40 44.21 -3.08
C LEU A 12 -3.42 42.69 -3.17
N LEU A 13 -3.97 42.12 -4.25
CA LEU A 13 -3.91 40.69 -4.51
C LEU A 13 -2.47 40.21 -4.77
N LEU A 14 -1.70 40.95 -5.56
CA LEU A 14 -0.29 40.63 -5.81
C LEU A 14 0.53 40.60 -4.51
N VAL A 15 0.33 41.59 -3.62
CA VAL A 15 1.04 41.69 -2.33
C VAL A 15 0.60 40.58 -1.36
N PHE A 16 -0.69 40.22 -1.35
CA PHE A 16 -1.20 39.12 -0.54
C PHE A 16 -0.62 37.75 -0.97
N PHE A 17 -0.52 37.48 -2.27
CA PHE A 17 0.02 36.20 -2.77
C PHE A 17 1.56 36.13 -2.75
N LEU A 18 2.27 37.25 -2.93
CA LEU A 18 3.75 37.30 -2.85
C LEU A 18 4.29 37.17 -1.42
N THR A 19 3.49 37.47 -0.40
CA THR A 19 3.91 37.36 1.01
C THR A 19 3.68 35.96 1.60
N LEU A 20 2.79 35.16 1.00
CA LEU A 20 2.53 33.77 1.43
C LEU A 20 3.44 32.73 0.75
N GLY A 21 3.94 33.01 -0.46
CA GLY A 21 4.82 32.10 -1.22
C GLY A 21 6.12 31.68 -0.50
N PRO A 22 6.86 32.61 0.15
CA PRO A 22 8.10 32.27 0.86
C PRO A 22 7.87 31.48 2.16
N ALA A 23 6.75 31.69 2.84
CA ALA A 23 6.42 30.94 4.06
C ALA A 23 6.09 29.46 3.77
N LEU A 24 5.49 29.19 2.60
CA LEU A 24 5.16 27.82 2.14
C LEU A 24 6.39 27.07 1.60
N ALA A 25 7.38 27.78 1.03
CA ALA A 25 8.64 27.18 0.58
C ALA A 25 9.51 26.70 1.75
N TYR A 26 9.51 27.45 2.87
CA TYR A 26 10.28 27.12 4.07
C TYR A 26 9.82 25.81 4.74
N GLN A 27 8.52 25.51 4.67
CA GLN A 27 7.96 24.28 5.26
C GLN A 27 8.13 23.04 4.35
N ALA A 28 8.24 23.25 3.03
CA ALA A 28 8.55 22.19 2.07
C ALA A 28 10.01 21.71 2.15
N GLU A 29 10.95 22.59 2.53
CA GLU A 29 12.36 22.23 2.77
C GLU A 29 12.56 21.29 3.97
N ASP A 30 11.75 21.43 5.04
CA ASP A 30 11.86 20.57 6.24
C ASP A 30 11.31 19.14 6.02
N VAL A 31 10.44 18.95 5.02
CA VAL A 31 9.92 17.62 4.62
C VAL A 31 10.86 16.95 3.61
N ASN A 32 11.37 17.71 2.62
CA ASN A 32 12.25 17.18 1.58
C ASN A 32 13.61 16.74 2.14
N SER A 33 14.09 17.44 3.18
CA SER A 33 15.28 17.08 3.94
C SER A 33 15.13 15.81 4.78
N ARG A 34 13.92 15.26 5.01
CA ARG A 34 13.73 13.95 5.68
C ARG A 34 13.61 12.79 4.69
N VAL A 35 13.08 13.05 3.49
CA VAL A 35 12.90 12.05 2.42
C VAL A 35 14.23 11.66 1.77
N MET A 36 15.18 12.60 1.67
CA MET A 36 16.52 12.34 1.11
C MET A 36 17.37 11.39 1.97
N TRP A 37 17.13 11.30 3.28
CA TRP A 37 17.88 10.37 4.16
C TRP A 37 17.36 8.94 4.07
N ALA A 38 16.06 8.72 3.84
CA ALA A 38 15.49 7.36 3.76
C ALA A 38 15.85 6.63 2.46
N GLY A 39 15.96 7.35 1.32
CA GLY A 39 16.22 6.75 0.01
C GLY A 39 17.63 6.18 -0.18
N GLN A 40 18.59 6.58 0.65
CA GLN A 40 20.00 6.18 0.49
C GLN A 40 20.34 4.85 1.18
N HIS A 41 19.50 4.35 2.09
CA HIS A 41 19.75 3.12 2.84
C HIS A 41 19.21 1.85 2.18
N GLY A 42 18.23 1.95 1.28
CA GLY A 42 17.68 0.79 0.54
C GLY A 42 18.66 0.12 -0.43
N VAL A 43 19.71 0.84 -0.86
CA VAL A 43 20.76 0.33 -1.77
C VAL A 43 21.87 -0.43 -1.04
N VAL A 44 22.03 -0.21 0.27
CA VAL A 44 23.12 -0.82 1.07
C VAL A 44 22.87 -2.31 1.33
N ARG A 45 21.64 -2.80 1.14
CA ARG A 45 21.27 -4.20 1.39
C ARG A 45 21.87 -5.21 0.38
N ARG A 46 22.45 -4.78 -0.75
CA ARG A 46 22.94 -5.68 -1.82
C ARG A 46 24.45 -5.89 -1.90
N THR A 47 25.26 -5.33 -1.01
CA THR A 47 26.73 -5.42 -1.12
C THR A 47 27.41 -6.03 0.11
N LEU A 48 26.76 -6.97 0.81
CA LEU A 48 27.29 -7.49 2.09
C LEU A 48 27.29 -9.01 2.21
N LEU A 49 28.26 -9.61 1.53
CA LEU A 49 28.84 -10.91 1.91
C LEU A 49 30.36 -10.87 1.69
N ALA A 50 31.07 -9.90 2.28
CA ALA A 50 32.54 -9.93 2.37
C ALA A 50 33.10 -8.76 3.22
N THR A 51 32.95 -8.78 4.55
CA THR A 51 33.94 -8.17 5.46
C THR A 51 33.66 -8.60 6.90
N ASN A 52 34.68 -9.12 7.57
CA ASN A 52 34.64 -9.63 8.94
C ASN A 52 35.09 -8.53 9.93
N ASP A 53 34.76 -7.26 9.65
CA ASP A 53 35.23 -6.13 10.43
C ASP A 53 34.20 -5.73 11.50
N SER A 54 34.55 -5.95 12.77
CA SER A 54 33.68 -5.72 13.93
C SER A 54 33.17 -4.28 14.03
N ILE A 55 33.94 -3.30 13.54
CA ILE A 55 33.55 -1.88 13.54
C ILE A 55 32.42 -1.63 12.53
N TYR A 56 32.50 -2.28 11.36
CA TYR A 56 31.49 -2.14 10.31
C TYR A 56 30.16 -2.79 10.71
N GLN A 57 30.21 -3.95 11.37
CA GLN A 57 29.02 -4.59 11.94
C GLN A 57 28.33 -3.72 12.99
N GLN A 58 29.09 -3.08 13.89
CA GLN A 58 28.52 -2.18 14.90
C GLN A 58 27.86 -0.95 14.26
N GLN A 59 28.48 -0.33 13.26
CA GLN A 59 27.88 0.80 12.53
C GLN A 59 26.56 0.44 11.85
N LEU A 60 26.45 -0.78 11.33
CA LEU A 60 25.20 -1.28 10.75
C LEU A 60 24.11 -1.49 11.79
N ILE A 61 24.46 -2.04 12.97
CA ILE A 61 23.54 -2.22 14.08
C ILE A 61 23.04 -0.86 14.56
N ASP A 62 23.93 0.11 14.73
CA ASP A 62 23.57 1.46 15.17
C ASP A 62 22.68 2.16 14.13
N ALA A 63 22.97 2.00 12.84
CA ALA A 63 22.13 2.53 11.75
C ALA A 63 20.75 1.85 11.70
N ALA A 64 20.69 0.53 11.89
CA ALA A 64 19.43 -0.21 11.95
C ALA A 64 18.59 0.20 13.17
N ASN A 65 19.21 0.37 14.33
CA ASN A 65 18.55 0.84 15.55
C ASN A 65 18.03 2.28 15.39
N ALA A 66 18.81 3.17 14.77
CA ALA A 66 18.37 4.53 14.47
C ALA A 66 17.19 4.56 13.48
N HIS A 67 17.23 3.70 12.47
CA HIS A 67 16.14 3.55 11.50
C HIS A 67 14.86 3.01 12.16
N ALA A 68 14.99 2.00 13.02
CA ALA A 68 13.88 1.48 13.81
C ALA A 68 13.29 2.53 14.74
N ALA A 69 14.13 3.30 15.44
CA ALA A 69 13.68 4.40 16.28
C ALA A 69 12.94 5.47 15.48
N ALA A 70 13.36 5.77 14.25
CA ALA A 70 12.68 6.70 13.37
C ALA A 70 11.33 6.15 12.87
N ALA A 71 11.25 4.87 12.51
CA ALA A 71 10.00 4.22 12.11
C ALA A 71 8.98 4.18 13.25
N LEU A 72 9.44 4.04 14.50
CA LEU A 72 8.61 4.07 15.70
C LEU A 72 8.29 5.49 16.22
N ALA A 73 8.90 6.54 15.65
CA ALA A 73 8.73 7.89 16.14
C ALA A 73 7.41 8.52 15.69
N ILE A 74 6.57 8.90 16.64
CA ILE A 74 5.30 9.57 16.35
C ILE A 74 5.54 11.00 15.85
N THR A 75 4.96 11.37 14.71
CA THR A 75 5.00 12.77 14.22
C THR A 75 3.86 13.57 14.84
N PRO A 76 4.12 14.51 15.76
CA PRO A 76 3.05 15.22 16.43
C PRO A 76 2.42 16.27 15.50
N ARG A 77 1.09 16.32 15.44
CA ARG A 77 0.33 17.23 14.56
C ARG A 77 -0.75 17.99 15.29
N VAL A 78 -1.07 19.19 14.83
CA VAL A 78 -2.13 19.99 15.45
C VAL A 78 -3.49 19.36 15.18
N ASP A 79 -4.25 19.12 16.24
CA ASP A 79 -5.63 18.63 16.18
C ASP A 79 -6.63 19.77 16.46
N PRO A 80 -7.43 20.19 15.46
CA PRO A 80 -8.42 21.24 15.65
C PRO A 80 -9.59 20.82 16.56
N THR A 81 -9.85 19.52 16.73
CA THR A 81 -10.97 19.02 17.56
C THR A 81 -10.62 18.93 19.04
N ASN A 82 -9.32 18.95 19.38
CA ASN A 82 -8.82 18.97 20.76
C ASN A 82 -8.16 20.31 21.12
N GLY A 83 -8.84 21.42 20.78
CA GLY A 83 -8.40 22.77 21.14
C GLY A 83 -7.03 23.14 20.57
N MET A 84 -6.69 22.66 19.37
CA MET A 84 -5.40 22.89 18.69
C MET A 84 -4.19 22.28 19.41
N LYS A 85 -4.40 21.34 20.34
CA LYS A 85 -3.32 20.58 20.95
C LYS A 85 -2.67 19.64 19.93
N LYS A 86 -1.41 19.25 20.20
CA LYS A 86 -0.73 18.26 19.36
C LYS A 86 -1.30 16.86 19.65
N TYR A 87 -1.68 16.18 18.59
CA TYR A 87 -1.99 14.76 18.56
C TYR A 87 -0.68 13.97 18.54
N GLU A 88 -0.55 13.02 19.48
CA GLU A 88 0.64 12.21 19.71
C GLU A 88 0.31 10.70 19.71
N GLY A 89 -0.85 10.30 19.17
CA GLY A 89 -1.31 8.90 19.16
C GLY A 89 -0.76 8.04 18.03
N GLY A 90 -0.05 8.62 17.04
CA GLY A 90 0.49 7.86 15.90
C GLY A 90 -0.56 7.56 14.81
N TYR A 91 -0.38 6.48 14.06
CA TYR A 91 -1.35 6.08 13.02
C TYR A 91 -2.48 5.25 13.64
N ASP A 92 -3.70 5.81 13.68
CA ASP A 92 -4.92 5.12 14.14
C ASP A 92 -6.12 5.50 13.27
N VAL A 93 -6.58 4.57 12.43
CA VAL A 93 -7.71 4.78 11.52
C VAL A 93 -9.07 4.84 12.23
N THR A 94 -9.15 4.41 13.49
CA THR A 94 -10.38 4.39 14.28
C THR A 94 -10.56 5.66 15.12
N ASP A 95 -9.47 6.36 15.41
CA ASP A 95 -9.48 7.61 16.18
C ASP A 95 -9.89 8.82 15.32
N MET A 96 -10.89 9.57 15.81
CA MET A 96 -11.32 10.82 15.20
C MET A 96 -10.25 11.90 15.26
N HIS A 97 -9.45 11.94 16.35
CA HIS A 97 -8.40 12.94 16.54
C HIS A 97 -7.25 12.75 15.53
N TYR A 98 -6.95 11.50 15.16
CA TYR A 98 -6.05 11.19 14.04
C TYR A 98 -6.56 11.84 12.75
N TRP A 99 -7.79 11.51 12.33
CA TRP A 99 -8.35 12.06 11.08
C TRP A 99 -8.44 13.58 11.08
N ALA A 100 -8.85 14.18 12.20
CA ALA A 100 -8.91 15.63 12.34
C ALA A 100 -7.53 16.28 12.18
N SER A 101 -6.50 15.72 12.81
CA SER A 101 -5.13 16.24 12.72
C SER A 101 -4.55 16.10 11.31
N VAL A 102 -4.85 15.00 10.61
CA VAL A 102 -4.37 14.75 9.25
C VAL A 102 -5.07 15.64 8.24
N VAL A 103 -6.40 15.76 8.30
CA VAL A 103 -7.17 16.69 7.44
C VAL A 103 -6.67 18.12 7.60
N PHE A 104 -6.34 18.51 8.85
CA PHE A 104 -5.86 19.85 9.14
C PHE A 104 -4.52 20.19 8.46
N THR A 105 -3.70 19.20 8.10
CA THR A 105 -2.47 19.45 7.30
C THR A 105 -2.76 20.08 5.94
N GLY A 106 -3.92 19.78 5.34
CA GLY A 106 -4.38 20.34 4.07
C GLY A 106 -5.00 21.74 4.16
N VAL A 107 -5.06 22.34 5.37
CA VAL A 107 -5.76 23.61 5.63
C VAL A 107 -5.31 24.75 4.72
N TYR A 108 -4.03 24.79 4.34
CA TYR A 108 -3.51 25.83 3.46
C TYR A 108 -4.19 25.82 2.09
N GLY A 109 -4.42 24.63 1.50
CA GLY A 109 -5.14 24.52 0.24
C GLY A 109 -6.61 24.88 0.35
N PHE A 110 -7.28 24.42 1.42
CA PHE A 110 -8.69 24.71 1.66
C PHE A 110 -8.94 26.20 1.89
N ALA A 111 -8.10 26.85 2.69
CA ALA A 111 -8.18 28.29 2.93
C ALA A 111 -7.95 29.08 1.64
N LEU A 112 -6.91 28.73 0.86
CA LEU A 112 -6.63 29.40 -0.41
C LEU A 112 -7.73 29.20 -1.45
N ALA A 113 -8.38 28.04 -1.49
CA ALA A 113 -9.54 27.80 -2.36
C ALA A 113 -10.68 28.77 -2.04
N ILE A 114 -11.07 28.86 -0.76
CA ILE A 114 -12.16 29.73 -0.31
C ILE A 114 -11.81 31.21 -0.55
N ILE A 115 -10.60 31.64 -0.17
CA ILE A 115 -10.15 33.03 -0.36
C ILE A 115 -10.17 33.41 -1.84
N SER A 116 -9.64 32.55 -2.72
CA SER A 116 -9.60 32.81 -4.17
C SER A 116 -11.01 32.98 -4.74
N LEU A 117 -11.94 32.10 -4.33
CA LEU A 117 -13.34 32.17 -4.76
C LEU A 117 -14.02 33.46 -4.28
N LEU A 118 -13.87 33.81 -2.99
CA LEU A 118 -14.44 35.03 -2.41
C LEU A 118 -13.92 36.29 -3.11
N VAL A 119 -12.61 36.38 -3.31
CA VAL A 119 -11.96 37.49 -4.02
C VAL A 119 -12.52 37.63 -5.43
N GLY A 120 -12.61 36.53 -6.19
CA GLY A 120 -13.12 36.55 -7.55
C GLY A 120 -14.59 36.97 -7.63
N ILE A 121 -15.43 36.45 -6.73
CA ILE A 121 -16.85 36.83 -6.64
C ILE A 121 -16.99 38.32 -6.30
N LEU A 122 -16.26 38.81 -5.29
CA LEU A 122 -16.28 40.23 -4.91
C LEU A 122 -15.86 41.13 -6.09
N TYR A 123 -14.86 40.71 -6.86
CA TYR A 123 -14.44 41.43 -8.06
C TYR A 123 -15.54 41.47 -9.13
N LEU A 124 -16.23 40.34 -9.39
CA LEU A 124 -17.35 40.27 -10.33
C LEU A 124 -18.52 41.15 -9.90
N LEU A 125 -18.88 41.13 -8.61
CA LEU A 125 -19.92 41.98 -8.02
C LEU A 125 -19.57 43.46 -8.15
N PHE A 126 -18.32 43.83 -7.84
CA PHE A 126 -17.85 45.22 -8.00
C PHE A 126 -17.94 45.68 -9.46
N LYS A 127 -17.59 44.83 -10.43
CA LYS A 127 -17.72 45.14 -11.86
C LYS A 127 -19.17 45.27 -12.30
N CYS A 128 -20.04 44.38 -11.82
CA CYS A 128 -21.48 44.43 -12.09
C CYS A 128 -22.10 45.73 -11.53
N PHE A 129 -21.84 46.05 -10.26
CA PHE A 129 -22.31 47.28 -9.62
C PHE A 129 -21.80 48.53 -10.33
N CYS A 130 -20.52 48.57 -10.71
CA CYS A 130 -19.97 49.67 -11.50
C CYS A 130 -20.61 49.78 -12.90
N ALA A 131 -21.00 48.68 -13.53
CA ALA A 131 -21.68 48.71 -14.82
C ALA A 131 -23.12 49.24 -14.68
N CYS A 132 -23.87 48.77 -13.68
CA CYS A 132 -25.26 49.19 -13.45
C CYS A 132 -25.36 50.65 -12.97
N CYS A 133 -24.46 51.08 -12.08
CA CYS A 133 -24.57 52.41 -11.43
C CYS A 133 -23.75 53.52 -12.13
N CYS A 134 -22.87 53.22 -13.08
CA CYS A 134 -22.02 54.22 -13.75
C CYS A 134 -22.10 54.22 -15.29
N SER A 135 -23.16 53.65 -15.89
CA SER A 135 -23.36 53.59 -17.36
C SER A 135 -23.32 54.93 -18.09
N GLY A 136 -23.43 56.07 -17.38
CA GLY A 136 -23.43 57.42 -18.00
C GLY A 136 -22.10 58.18 -18.05
N ARG A 137 -20.98 57.65 -17.53
CA ARG A 137 -19.70 58.40 -17.58
C ARG A 137 -18.89 58.03 -18.81
N ASN A 138 -18.86 58.91 -19.82
CA ASN A 138 -17.90 58.93 -20.92
C ASN A 138 -16.47 58.98 -20.38
N LYS A 139 -15.88 57.82 -20.09
CA LYS A 139 -14.48 57.71 -19.71
C LYS A 139 -13.65 57.94 -20.96
N LYS A 140 -12.92 59.06 -21.02
CA LYS A 140 -11.91 59.31 -22.05
C LYS A 140 -10.99 58.09 -22.15
N PRO A 141 -10.68 57.59 -23.35
CA PRO A 141 -9.74 56.49 -23.51
C PRO A 141 -8.40 56.93 -22.93
N VAL A 142 -7.92 56.19 -21.93
CA VAL A 142 -6.58 56.40 -21.39
C VAL A 142 -5.59 55.88 -22.43
N GLU A 143 -4.75 56.76 -22.95
CA GLU A 143 -3.66 56.38 -23.84
C GLU A 143 -2.55 55.70 -23.02
N TYR A 144 -2.08 54.56 -23.51
CA TYR A 144 -1.03 53.77 -22.88
C TYR A 144 0.16 53.73 -23.82
N THR A 145 1.37 53.90 -23.28
CA THR A 145 2.62 53.74 -24.05
C THR A 145 2.75 52.29 -24.57
N LEU A 146 3.55 52.10 -25.62
CA LEU A 146 3.80 50.79 -26.22
C LEU A 146 4.32 49.79 -25.16
N THR A 147 5.28 50.22 -24.33
CA THR A 147 5.85 49.44 -23.23
C THR A 147 4.78 49.03 -22.21
N ALA A 148 3.87 49.95 -21.85
CA ALA A 148 2.77 49.64 -20.95
C ALA A 148 1.76 48.65 -21.57
N ARG A 149 1.64 48.54 -22.89
CA ARG A 149 0.78 47.53 -23.52
C ARG A 149 1.46 46.16 -23.65
N LEU A 150 2.78 46.13 -23.85
CA LEU A 150 3.53 44.90 -24.09
C LEU A 150 3.89 44.14 -22.81
N TRP A 151 4.25 44.83 -21.72
CA TRP A 151 4.69 44.18 -20.48
C TRP A 151 3.68 43.17 -19.89
N PRO A 152 2.37 43.47 -19.78
CA PRO A 152 1.40 42.49 -19.31
C PRO A 152 1.27 41.27 -20.22
N LYS A 153 1.44 41.43 -21.54
CA LYS A 153 1.39 40.31 -22.49
C LYS A 153 2.60 39.38 -22.31
N ALA A 154 3.78 39.95 -22.07
CA ALA A 154 4.98 39.17 -21.76
C ALA A 154 4.80 38.37 -20.46
N LEU A 155 4.21 38.98 -19.42
CA LEU A 155 3.91 38.25 -18.18
C LEU A 155 2.85 37.15 -18.37
N VAL A 156 1.82 37.38 -19.17
CA VAL A 156 0.87 36.30 -19.54
C VAL A 156 1.62 35.14 -20.17
N LEU A 157 2.54 35.38 -21.12
CA LEU A 157 3.34 34.31 -21.73
C LEU A 157 4.12 33.51 -20.68
N VAL A 158 4.83 34.18 -19.76
CA VAL A 158 5.62 33.52 -18.71
C VAL A 158 4.73 32.65 -17.81
N TYR A 159 3.61 33.18 -17.32
CA TYR A 159 2.72 32.41 -16.45
C TYR A 159 1.94 31.33 -17.20
N THR A 160 1.68 31.49 -18.50
CA THR A 160 1.14 30.42 -19.34
C THR A 160 2.12 29.25 -19.44
N LEU A 161 3.42 29.51 -19.64
CA LEU A 161 4.44 28.45 -19.63
C LEU A 161 4.53 27.76 -18.26
N LEU A 162 4.43 28.52 -17.18
CA LEU A 162 4.39 27.96 -15.83
C LEU A 162 3.15 27.07 -15.61
N ALA A 163 1.97 27.52 -16.02
CA ALA A 163 0.73 26.74 -15.95
C ALA A 163 0.82 25.44 -16.77
N ILE A 164 1.40 25.49 -17.97
CA ILE A 164 1.64 24.31 -18.80
C ILE A 164 2.59 23.34 -18.08
N SER A 165 3.68 23.83 -17.51
CA SER A 165 4.63 22.99 -16.76
C SER A 165 3.95 22.31 -15.56
N GLY A 166 3.14 23.04 -14.79
CA GLY A 166 2.37 22.49 -13.67
C GLY A 166 1.36 21.43 -14.12
N ALA A 167 0.67 21.65 -15.24
CA ALA A 167 -0.26 20.66 -15.78
C ALA A 167 0.43 19.36 -16.24
N VAL A 168 1.63 19.46 -16.82
CA VAL A 168 2.45 18.29 -17.17
C VAL A 168 2.87 17.52 -15.91
N VAL A 169 3.27 18.23 -14.85
CA VAL A 169 3.62 17.64 -13.56
C VAL A 169 2.42 16.91 -12.94
N VAL A 170 1.23 17.53 -12.92
CA VAL A 170 -0.02 16.89 -12.46
C VAL A 170 -0.34 15.63 -13.26
N TYR A 171 -0.25 15.70 -14.59
CA TYR A 171 -0.51 14.55 -15.46
C TYR A 171 0.46 13.39 -15.19
N SER A 172 1.76 13.69 -15.03
CA SER A 172 2.79 12.71 -14.71
C SER A 172 2.58 12.09 -13.32
N GLY A 173 2.35 12.92 -12.30
CA GLY A 173 2.09 12.47 -10.93
C GLY A 173 0.85 11.58 -10.85
N ASN A 174 -0.24 11.96 -11.54
CA ASN A 174 -1.48 11.19 -11.60
C ASN A 174 -1.27 9.79 -12.21
N GLY A 175 -0.53 9.72 -13.33
CA GLY A 175 -0.20 8.45 -13.97
C GLY A 175 0.59 7.52 -13.06
N LYS A 176 1.62 8.04 -12.39
CA LYS A 176 2.46 7.27 -11.45
C LYS A 176 1.71 6.85 -10.20
N LEU A 177 0.86 7.72 -9.65
CA LEU A 177 0.05 7.40 -8.46
C LEU A 177 -0.90 6.24 -8.74
N SER A 178 -1.63 6.29 -9.85
CA SER A 178 -2.56 5.22 -10.23
C SER A 178 -1.86 3.87 -10.41
N THR A 179 -0.66 3.85 -11.00
CA THR A 179 0.13 2.63 -11.13
C THR A 179 0.61 2.12 -9.76
N SER A 180 1.09 3.01 -8.89
CA SER A 180 1.58 2.64 -7.55
C SER A 180 0.46 2.05 -6.69
N LEU A 181 -0.71 2.70 -6.66
CA LEU A 181 -1.90 2.21 -5.93
C LEU A 181 -2.36 0.82 -6.41
N ARG A 182 -2.31 0.57 -7.72
CA ARG A 182 -2.62 -0.75 -8.29
C ARG A 182 -1.57 -1.80 -7.91
N GLY A 183 -0.29 -1.42 -7.88
CA GLY A 183 0.81 -2.28 -7.43
C GLY A 183 0.64 -2.71 -5.97
N THR A 184 0.36 -1.76 -5.07
CA THR A 184 0.10 -2.08 -3.65
C THR A 184 -1.12 -3.00 -3.50
N THR A 185 -2.21 -2.68 -4.21
CA THR A 185 -3.43 -3.49 -4.18
C THR A 185 -3.17 -4.91 -4.69
N SER A 186 -2.41 -5.08 -5.78
CA SER A 186 -2.08 -6.41 -6.31
C SER A 186 -1.16 -7.20 -5.37
N THR A 187 -0.21 -6.55 -4.71
CA THR A 187 0.63 -7.18 -3.68
C THR A 187 -0.22 -7.78 -2.56
N ILE A 188 -1.22 -7.04 -2.06
CA ILE A 188 -2.14 -7.52 -1.01
C ILE A 188 -3.01 -8.68 -1.52
N ILE A 189 -3.58 -8.56 -2.73
CA ILE A 189 -4.42 -9.62 -3.32
C ILE A 189 -3.65 -10.91 -3.51
N ASN A 190 -2.40 -10.82 -4.00
CA ASN A 190 -1.56 -11.99 -4.20
C ASN A 190 -1.22 -12.66 -2.88
N ALA A 191 -0.91 -11.89 -1.83
CA ALA A 191 -0.68 -12.44 -0.50
C ALA A 191 -1.90 -13.22 0.03
N VAL A 192 -3.11 -12.70 -0.15
CA VAL A 192 -4.35 -13.39 0.25
C VAL A 192 -4.59 -14.65 -0.59
N ALA A 193 -4.30 -14.61 -1.88
CA ALA A 193 -4.42 -15.77 -2.76
C ALA A 193 -3.42 -16.88 -2.39
N ASP A 194 -2.17 -16.53 -2.05
CA ASP A 194 -1.15 -17.46 -1.60
C ASP A 194 -1.58 -18.17 -0.30
N ILE A 195 -2.10 -17.42 0.68
CA ILE A 195 -2.66 -17.98 1.93
C ILE A 195 -3.80 -18.96 1.65
N LYS A 196 -4.65 -18.68 0.66
CA LYS A 196 -5.71 -19.61 0.28
C LYS A 196 -5.14 -20.95 -0.19
N VAL A 197 -4.11 -20.94 -1.02
CA VAL A 197 -3.45 -22.16 -1.50
C VAL A 197 -2.86 -22.94 -0.34
N ASP A 198 -2.19 -22.24 0.58
CA ASP A 198 -1.58 -22.83 1.77
C ASP A 198 -2.64 -23.48 2.68
N VAL A 199 -3.74 -22.79 2.94
CA VAL A 199 -4.87 -23.32 3.73
C VAL A 199 -5.52 -24.52 3.05
N ASP A 200 -5.71 -24.48 1.74
CA ASP A 200 -6.29 -25.60 0.98
C ASP A 200 -5.39 -26.84 1.08
N GLN A 201 -4.06 -26.68 1.05
CA GLN A 201 -3.10 -27.78 1.27
C GLN A 201 -3.18 -28.32 2.70
N VAL A 202 -3.22 -27.44 3.71
CA VAL A 202 -3.33 -27.83 5.12
C VAL A 202 -4.60 -28.66 5.36
N ALA A 203 -5.73 -28.18 4.87
CA ALA A 203 -7.01 -28.86 5.05
C ALA A 203 -7.07 -30.21 4.32
N ALA A 204 -6.47 -30.32 3.12
CA ALA A 204 -6.36 -31.59 2.40
C ALA A 204 -5.50 -32.61 3.17
N ALA A 205 -4.36 -32.19 3.70
CA ALA A 205 -3.48 -33.04 4.48
C ALA A 205 -4.11 -33.49 5.80
N LEU A 206 -4.81 -32.58 6.51
CA LEU A 206 -5.57 -32.92 7.73
C LEU A 206 -6.68 -33.93 7.44
N THR A 207 -7.43 -33.76 6.35
CA THR A 207 -8.49 -34.69 5.95
C THR A 207 -7.94 -36.08 5.62
N ASN A 208 -6.78 -36.15 4.94
CA ASN A 208 -6.12 -37.42 4.64
C ASN A 208 -5.62 -38.12 5.92
N ALA A 209 -5.05 -37.36 6.87
CA ALA A 209 -4.59 -37.87 8.14
C ALA A 209 -5.73 -38.40 9.02
N THR A 210 -6.87 -37.70 9.08
CA THR A 210 -8.03 -38.10 9.88
C THR A 210 -8.77 -39.30 9.31
N GLN A 211 -8.78 -39.50 7.99
CA GLN A 211 -9.31 -40.72 7.35
C GLN A 211 -8.43 -41.95 7.60
N ALA A 212 -7.13 -41.74 7.83
CA ALA A 212 -6.20 -42.83 8.11
C ALA A 212 -6.34 -43.35 9.55
N LEU A 213 -6.71 -42.49 10.51
CA LEU A 213 -6.84 -42.85 11.92
C LEU A 213 -8.28 -43.29 12.24
N ASP A 214 -8.47 -44.54 12.67
CA ASP A 214 -9.77 -45.15 13.03
C ASP A 214 -10.49 -44.49 14.25
N ASP A 215 -9.97 -43.38 14.78
CA ASP A 215 -10.50 -42.70 15.97
C ASP A 215 -11.54 -41.64 15.58
N LYS A 216 -12.82 -42.02 15.68
CA LYS A 216 -13.97 -41.22 15.25
C LYS A 216 -14.22 -39.96 16.09
N SER A 217 -13.64 -39.85 17.29
CA SER A 217 -13.96 -38.78 18.24
C SER A 217 -13.10 -37.51 18.06
N GLY A 218 -11.80 -37.66 17.74
CA GLY A 218 -10.91 -36.55 17.41
C GLY A 218 -10.97 -36.12 15.94
N SER A 219 -11.38 -37.04 15.06
CA SER A 219 -11.45 -36.84 13.61
C SER A 219 -12.45 -35.75 13.21
N SER A 220 -13.63 -35.66 13.85
CA SER A 220 -14.65 -34.66 13.52
C SER A 220 -14.20 -33.22 13.84
N ALA A 221 -13.64 -32.98 15.03
CA ALA A 221 -13.19 -31.64 15.43
C ALA A 221 -12.06 -31.10 14.53
N VAL A 222 -11.15 -31.97 14.08
CA VAL A 222 -10.07 -31.60 13.16
C VAL A 222 -10.63 -31.30 11.76
N MET A 223 -11.58 -32.10 11.27
CA MET A 223 -12.24 -31.84 9.99
C MET A 223 -13.06 -30.53 10.02
N ASP A 224 -13.77 -30.27 11.11
CA ASP A 224 -14.55 -29.03 11.30
C ASP A 224 -13.62 -27.81 11.34
N ALA A 225 -12.47 -27.90 12.02
CA ALA A 225 -11.47 -26.84 12.05
C ALA A 225 -10.83 -26.59 10.67
N ALA A 226 -10.47 -27.66 9.95
CA ALA A 226 -9.92 -27.57 8.60
C ALA A 226 -10.92 -26.92 7.62
N LYS A 227 -12.19 -27.33 7.70
CA LYS A 227 -13.26 -26.74 6.91
C LYS A 227 -13.53 -25.28 7.27
N GLY A 228 -13.58 -24.97 8.56
CA GLY A 228 -13.74 -23.59 9.03
C GLY A 228 -12.64 -22.66 8.51
N LEU A 229 -11.40 -23.16 8.47
CA LEU A 229 -10.26 -22.40 7.92
C LEU A 229 -10.38 -22.18 6.40
N GLN A 230 -10.79 -23.21 5.65
CA GLN A 230 -11.05 -23.11 4.20
C GLN A 230 -12.19 -22.12 3.90
N ASP A 231 -13.29 -22.20 4.64
CA ASP A 231 -14.46 -21.34 4.47
C ASP A 231 -14.10 -19.87 4.78
N ALA A 232 -13.37 -19.63 5.89
CA ALA A 232 -12.88 -18.31 6.25
C ALA A 232 -11.96 -17.72 5.18
N THR A 233 -10.96 -18.48 4.73
CA THR A 233 -9.98 -18.00 3.74
C THR A 233 -10.60 -17.80 2.37
N THR A 234 -11.55 -18.66 1.98
CA THR A 234 -12.33 -18.49 0.75
C THR A 234 -13.20 -17.25 0.80
N SER A 235 -13.86 -16.99 1.94
CA SER A 235 -14.63 -15.76 2.15
C SER A 235 -13.75 -14.52 2.04
N VAL A 236 -12.60 -14.49 2.72
CA VAL A 236 -11.64 -13.37 2.65
C VAL A 236 -11.14 -13.16 1.21
N ASN A 237 -10.74 -14.22 0.52
CA ASN A 237 -10.28 -14.12 -0.87
C ASN A 237 -11.38 -13.57 -1.79
N LEU A 238 -12.62 -14.05 -1.66
CA LEU A 238 -13.74 -13.52 -2.45
C LEU A 238 -14.01 -12.03 -2.14
N THR A 239 -14.00 -11.63 -0.87
CA THR A 239 -14.19 -10.22 -0.48
C THR A 239 -13.06 -9.34 -1.00
N VAL A 240 -11.81 -9.80 -0.94
CA VAL A 240 -10.65 -9.05 -1.45
C VAL A 240 -10.69 -8.91 -2.97
N GLN A 241 -11.09 -9.96 -3.70
CA GLN A 241 -11.26 -9.90 -5.16
C GLN A 241 -12.44 -9.01 -5.58
N ASP A 242 -13.58 -9.04 -4.87
CA ASP A 242 -14.70 -8.12 -5.13
C ASP A 242 -14.31 -6.66 -4.83
N ASN A 243 -13.58 -6.43 -3.74
CA ASN A 243 -13.06 -5.12 -3.39
C ASN A 243 -12.03 -4.61 -4.41
N LYS A 244 -11.21 -5.47 -5.00
CA LYS A 244 -10.24 -5.11 -6.06
C LYS A 244 -10.93 -4.40 -7.22
N ASP A 245 -11.99 -4.97 -7.77
CA ASP A 245 -12.66 -4.43 -8.95
C ASP A 245 -13.27 -3.06 -8.65
N LYS A 246 -13.86 -2.91 -7.45
CA LYS A 246 -14.36 -1.62 -6.95
C LYS A 246 -13.24 -0.60 -6.79
N VAL A 247 -12.16 -0.96 -6.10
CA VAL A 247 -11.00 -0.10 -5.85
C VAL A 247 -10.34 0.34 -7.15
N TYR A 248 -10.13 -0.57 -8.10
CA TYR A 248 -9.60 -0.24 -9.43
C TYR A 248 -10.53 0.67 -10.21
N GLY A 249 -11.85 0.45 -10.13
CA GLY A 249 -12.85 1.34 -10.69
C GLY A 249 -12.78 2.76 -10.09
N TYR A 250 -12.57 2.89 -8.78
CA TYR A 250 -12.35 4.20 -8.15
C TYR A 250 -11.06 4.85 -8.61
N PHE A 251 -9.94 4.11 -8.68
CA PHE A 251 -8.67 4.63 -9.17
C PHE A 251 -8.77 5.13 -10.62
N ASP A 252 -9.49 4.43 -11.48
CA ASP A 252 -9.72 4.86 -12.86
C ASP A 252 -10.56 6.13 -12.95
N LYS A 253 -11.62 6.24 -12.13
CA LYS A 253 -12.44 7.46 -12.05
C LYS A 253 -11.63 8.65 -11.57
N VAL A 254 -10.82 8.49 -10.52
CA VAL A 254 -9.95 9.56 -9.99
C VAL A 254 -8.90 9.94 -11.02
N LYS A 255 -8.22 8.96 -11.63
CA LYS A 255 -7.22 9.20 -12.67
C LYS A 255 -7.82 9.95 -13.85
N LEU A 256 -9.00 9.56 -14.30
CA LEU A 256 -9.72 10.23 -15.38
C LEU A 256 -10.08 11.66 -14.99
N ALA A 257 -10.64 11.88 -13.81
CA ALA A 257 -11.00 13.21 -13.33
C ALA A 257 -9.79 14.16 -13.26
N LEU A 258 -8.67 13.71 -12.68
CA LEU A 258 -7.44 14.51 -12.62
C LEU A 258 -6.84 14.78 -14.02
N THR A 259 -6.96 13.82 -14.94
CA THR A 259 -6.54 14.02 -16.34
C THR A 259 -7.40 15.06 -17.05
N ILE A 260 -8.71 15.03 -16.85
CA ILE A 260 -9.64 16.03 -17.41
C ILE A 260 -9.30 17.42 -16.87
N ILE A 261 -9.04 17.56 -15.56
CA ILE A 261 -8.65 18.84 -14.95
C ILE A 261 -7.35 19.36 -15.57
N ALA A 262 -6.32 18.53 -15.71
CA ALA A 262 -5.08 18.92 -16.36
C ALA A 262 -5.30 19.37 -17.82
N ALA A 263 -6.15 18.67 -18.57
CA ALA A 263 -6.50 19.04 -19.95
C ALA A 263 -7.26 20.39 -20.02
N ILE A 264 -8.20 20.65 -19.11
CA ILE A 264 -8.92 21.93 -19.02
C ILE A 264 -7.95 23.06 -18.69
N VAL A 265 -7.04 22.86 -17.74
CA VAL A 265 -6.00 23.83 -17.37
C VAL A 265 -5.13 24.18 -18.58
N LEU A 266 -4.70 23.19 -19.37
CA LEU A 266 -3.94 23.41 -20.60
C LEU A 266 -4.75 24.18 -21.65
N ALA A 267 -5.99 23.77 -21.90
CA ALA A 267 -6.88 24.43 -22.86
C ALA A 267 -7.14 25.90 -22.50
N LEU A 268 -7.40 26.18 -21.21
CA LEU A 268 -7.58 27.55 -20.70
C LEU A 268 -6.31 28.38 -20.83
N SER A 269 -5.14 27.79 -20.56
CA SER A 269 -3.85 28.45 -20.67
C SER A 269 -3.57 28.89 -22.11
N VAL A 270 -3.81 27.99 -23.08
CA VAL A 270 -3.64 28.27 -24.52
C VAL A 270 -4.68 29.29 -25.01
N ALA A 271 -5.95 29.11 -24.63
CA ALA A 271 -7.02 30.03 -25.02
C ALA A 271 -6.79 31.44 -24.47
N GLY A 272 -6.30 31.57 -23.24
CA GLY A 272 -5.95 32.84 -22.62
C GLY A 272 -4.77 33.54 -23.29
N LEU A 273 -3.73 32.78 -23.67
CA LEU A 273 -2.61 33.32 -24.43
C LEU A 273 -3.06 33.81 -25.81
N ALA A 274 -3.80 33.00 -26.56
CA ALA A 274 -4.35 33.37 -27.86
C ALA A 274 -5.23 34.63 -27.77
N SER A 275 -6.13 34.69 -26.79
CA SER A 275 -7.01 35.85 -26.55
C SER A 275 -6.23 37.11 -26.21
N THR A 276 -5.12 36.97 -25.48
CA THR A 276 -4.21 38.07 -25.11
C THR A 276 -3.44 38.61 -26.31
N VAL A 277 -3.00 37.73 -27.21
CA VAL A 277 -2.30 38.11 -28.44
C VAL A 277 -3.27 38.78 -29.42
N LEU A 278 -4.42 38.15 -29.69
CA LEU A 278 -5.45 38.60 -30.63
C LEU A 278 -6.25 39.80 -30.12
N GLY A 279 -6.23 40.10 -28.82
CA GLY A 279 -6.97 41.22 -28.23
C GLY A 279 -8.49 41.00 -28.12
N VAL A 280 -8.93 39.74 -27.97
CA VAL A 280 -10.36 39.41 -27.89
C VAL A 280 -10.90 39.66 -26.47
N ARG A 281 -11.30 40.91 -26.21
CA ARG A 281 -11.83 41.37 -24.90
C ARG A 281 -12.98 40.55 -24.29
N PRO A 282 -14.03 40.12 -25.02
CA PRO A 282 -15.12 39.36 -24.42
C PRO A 282 -14.66 37.97 -23.97
N LEU A 283 -13.79 37.32 -24.76
CA LEU A 283 -13.26 36.00 -24.45
C LEU A 283 -12.39 36.01 -23.18
N LEU A 284 -11.57 37.04 -22.97
CA LEU A 284 -10.81 37.21 -21.73
C LEU A 284 -11.70 37.31 -20.47
N MET A 285 -12.92 37.83 -20.58
CA MET A 285 -13.85 37.88 -19.46
C MET A 285 -14.46 36.49 -19.17
N ILE A 286 -14.83 35.74 -20.20
CA ILE A 286 -15.34 34.37 -20.05
C ILE A 286 -14.24 33.48 -19.45
N LEU A 287 -13.02 33.56 -19.98
CA LEU A 287 -11.86 32.83 -19.48
C LEU A 287 -11.56 33.15 -18.02
N PHE A 288 -11.68 34.41 -17.59
CA PHE A 288 -11.54 34.78 -16.18
C PHE A 288 -12.57 34.08 -15.28
N VAL A 289 -13.86 34.03 -15.69
CA VAL A 289 -14.90 33.35 -14.89
C VAL A 289 -14.66 31.85 -14.81
N VAL A 290 -14.28 31.21 -15.91
CA VAL A 290 -13.97 29.77 -15.93
C VAL A 290 -12.70 29.47 -15.13
N ALA A 291 -11.66 30.30 -15.27
CA ALA A 291 -10.42 30.18 -14.51
C ALA A 291 -10.66 30.28 -13.00
N LEU A 292 -11.57 31.15 -12.55
CA LEU A 292 -11.89 31.29 -11.13
C LEU A 292 -12.43 29.98 -10.52
N ILE A 293 -13.28 29.27 -11.27
CA ILE A 293 -13.83 27.97 -10.85
C ILE A 293 -12.71 26.92 -10.81
N ILE A 294 -11.85 26.88 -11.83
CA ILE A 294 -10.70 25.96 -11.87
C ILE A 294 -9.70 26.27 -10.77
N LEU A 295 -9.49 27.54 -10.43
CA LEU A 295 -8.59 27.96 -9.36
C LEU A 295 -9.08 27.45 -8.00
N PHE A 296 -10.39 27.50 -7.74
CA PHE A 296 -10.98 26.89 -6.55
C PHE A 296 -10.67 25.38 -6.48
N PHE A 297 -10.94 24.63 -7.55
CA PHE A 297 -10.72 23.18 -7.57
C PHE A 297 -9.24 22.81 -7.48
N THR A 298 -8.33 23.57 -8.09
CA THR A 298 -6.89 23.28 -8.03
C THR A 298 -6.31 23.52 -6.64
N TRP A 299 -6.73 24.59 -5.93
CA TRP A 299 -6.36 24.78 -4.52
C TRP A 299 -6.95 23.71 -3.60
N LEU A 300 -8.20 23.32 -3.83
CA LEU A 300 -8.85 22.23 -3.11
C LEU A 300 -8.08 20.91 -3.29
N LEU A 301 -7.72 20.58 -4.54
CA LEU A 301 -6.95 19.38 -4.86
C LEU A 301 -5.53 19.42 -4.31
N PHE A 302 -4.88 20.58 -4.26
CA PHE A 302 -3.64 20.75 -3.50
C PHE A 302 -3.83 20.34 -2.04
N GLY A 303 -4.85 20.86 -1.35
CA GLY A 303 -5.14 20.50 0.04
C GLY A 303 -5.39 19.00 0.24
N ILE A 304 -6.20 18.39 -0.64
CA ILE A 304 -6.51 16.94 -0.59
C ILE A 304 -5.25 16.11 -0.84
N THR A 305 -4.47 16.41 -1.88
CA THR A 305 -3.27 15.62 -2.23
C THR A 305 -2.16 15.78 -1.20
N PHE A 306 -2.02 16.95 -0.59
CA PHE A 306 -1.10 17.18 0.52
C PHE A 306 -1.51 16.41 1.80
N MET A 307 -2.81 16.40 2.12
CA MET A 307 -3.33 15.56 3.21
C MET A 307 -3.04 14.08 2.93
N LEU A 308 -3.32 13.61 1.72
CA LEU A 308 -3.08 12.21 1.34
C LEU A 308 -1.60 11.83 1.42
N ASP A 309 -0.67 12.73 1.10
CA ASP A 309 0.77 12.49 1.27
C ASP A 309 1.15 12.18 2.72
N ASN A 310 0.51 12.86 3.68
CA ASN A 310 0.68 12.59 5.11
C ASN A 310 0.05 11.26 5.50
N VAL A 311 -1.19 10.96 5.05
CA VAL A 311 -1.83 9.65 5.31
C VAL A 311 -0.94 8.51 4.82
N ILE A 312 -0.43 8.60 3.58
CA ILE A 312 0.43 7.58 3.01
C ILE A 312 1.75 7.47 3.77
N THR A 313 2.34 8.59 4.16
CA THR A 313 3.56 8.58 4.97
C THR A 313 3.32 7.83 6.28
N ASP A 314 2.19 8.06 6.96
CA ASP A 314 1.85 7.38 8.20
C ASP A 314 1.54 5.91 8.01
N THR A 315 0.78 5.55 6.98
CA THR A 315 0.47 4.16 6.67
C THR A 315 1.76 3.39 6.39
N CYS A 316 2.67 3.96 5.61
CA CYS A 316 3.96 3.35 5.31
C CYS A 316 4.84 3.21 6.56
N GLN A 317 4.86 4.24 7.42
CA GLN A 317 5.58 4.20 8.67
C GLN A 317 5.00 3.17 9.65
N ALA A 318 3.67 3.06 9.73
CA ALA A 318 2.98 2.06 10.55
C ALA A 318 3.30 0.63 10.06
N MET A 319 3.23 0.41 8.74
CA MET A 319 3.64 -0.88 8.14
C MET A 319 5.11 -1.18 8.41
N GLU A 320 6.01 -0.21 8.30
CA GLU A 320 7.42 -0.37 8.61
C GLU A 320 7.64 -0.72 10.08
N SER A 321 7.00 0.00 11.00
CA SER A 321 7.07 -0.28 12.44
C SER A 321 6.60 -1.72 12.77
N TYR A 322 5.57 -2.22 12.10
CA TYR A 322 5.10 -3.59 12.25
C TYR A 322 6.13 -4.63 11.79
N THR A 323 6.88 -4.35 10.71
CA THR A 323 7.92 -5.27 10.23
C THR A 323 9.12 -5.36 11.19
N ILE A 324 9.32 -4.35 12.02
CA ILE A 324 10.40 -4.28 13.01
C ILE A 324 9.96 -4.90 14.34
N ASP A 325 8.83 -4.45 14.87
CA ASP A 325 8.22 -4.98 16.09
C ASP A 325 6.70 -5.04 15.92
N SER A 326 6.19 -6.23 15.62
CA SER A 326 4.76 -6.45 15.42
C SER A 326 3.95 -6.25 16.70
N ARG A 327 4.51 -6.45 17.90
CA ARG A 327 3.78 -6.41 19.18
C ARG A 327 3.50 -5.00 19.66
N ASN A 328 4.43 -4.06 19.43
CA ASN A 328 4.32 -2.67 19.89
C ASN A 328 3.93 -1.68 18.78
N SER A 329 3.43 -2.19 17.65
CA SER A 329 2.99 -1.36 16.52
C SER A 329 1.48 -1.13 16.56
N SER A 330 1.04 0.03 16.08
CA SER A 330 -0.41 0.36 16.01
C SER A 330 -1.20 -0.59 15.12
N LEU A 331 -0.54 -1.21 14.14
CA LEU A 331 -1.14 -2.19 13.24
C LEU A 331 -1.22 -3.59 13.85
N GLY A 332 -0.36 -3.89 14.84
CA GLY A 332 -0.37 -5.13 15.61
C GLY A 332 -1.61 -5.30 16.47
N GLU A 333 -2.08 -4.23 17.11
CA GLU A 333 -3.31 -4.26 17.93
C GLU A 333 -4.57 -4.59 17.12
N LEU A 334 -4.54 -4.36 15.80
CA LEU A 334 -5.66 -4.60 14.90
C LEU A 334 -5.68 -6.04 14.33
N LEU A 335 -4.56 -6.77 14.40
CA LEU A 335 -4.40 -8.09 13.77
C LEU A 335 -4.37 -9.20 14.85
N PRO A 336 -5.24 -10.23 14.78
CA PRO A 336 -5.32 -11.28 15.80
C PRO A 336 -4.22 -12.34 15.61
N CYS A 337 -2.95 -11.95 15.73
CA CYS A 337 -1.79 -12.84 15.54
C CYS A 337 -1.32 -13.46 16.86
N ILE A 338 -0.92 -14.73 16.82
CA ILE A 338 -0.32 -15.42 17.96
C ILE A 338 1.16 -15.07 18.03
N ASP A 339 1.67 -14.91 19.25
CA ASP A 339 3.07 -14.63 19.46
C ASP A 339 3.97 -15.83 19.15
N THR A 340 5.22 -15.55 18.73
CA THR A 340 6.17 -16.58 18.30
C THR A 340 6.47 -17.63 19.37
N ASP A 341 6.45 -17.26 20.66
CA ASP A 341 6.78 -18.18 21.76
C ASP A 341 5.64 -19.20 21.93
N THR A 342 4.39 -18.71 21.99
CA THR A 342 3.20 -19.57 22.03
C THR A 342 3.09 -20.44 20.78
N ALA A 343 3.42 -19.91 19.60
CA ALA A 343 3.43 -20.68 18.35
C ALA A 343 4.51 -21.77 18.35
N ASN A 344 5.70 -21.50 18.89
CA ASN A 344 6.77 -22.48 19.05
C ASN A 344 6.38 -23.60 20.01
N ASP A 345 5.69 -23.28 21.12
CA ASP A 345 5.17 -24.29 22.04
C ASP A 345 4.16 -25.23 21.35
N ALA A 346 3.26 -24.67 20.52
CA ALA A 346 2.32 -25.46 19.73
C ALA A 346 3.05 -26.35 18.69
N LEU A 347 4.05 -25.79 18.01
CA LEU A 347 4.87 -26.51 17.03
C LEU A 347 5.63 -27.67 17.69
N ASN A 348 6.26 -27.44 18.85
CA ASN A 348 7.01 -28.46 19.58
C ASN A 348 6.11 -29.59 20.10
N LYS A 349 4.85 -29.29 20.48
CA LYS A 349 3.84 -30.33 20.78
C LYS A 349 3.47 -31.16 19.54
N GLY A 350 3.42 -30.53 18.36
CA GLY A 350 3.25 -31.22 17.08
C GLY A 350 4.40 -32.20 16.79
N LYS A 351 5.65 -31.72 16.90
CA LYS A 351 6.86 -32.56 16.75
C LYS A 351 6.90 -33.72 17.76
N GLN A 352 6.53 -33.45 19.02
CA GLN A 352 6.42 -34.48 20.05
C GLN A 352 5.39 -35.56 19.69
N SER A 353 4.25 -35.16 19.11
CA SER A 353 3.22 -36.10 18.68
C SER A 353 3.71 -37.02 17.55
N VAL A 354 4.46 -36.48 16.59
CA VAL A 354 5.13 -37.27 15.54
C VAL A 354 6.13 -38.26 16.16
N LYS A 355 6.97 -37.79 17.09
CA LYS A 355 7.95 -38.64 17.80
C LYS A 355 7.28 -39.80 18.55
N ASN A 356 6.18 -39.52 19.25
CA ASN A 356 5.39 -40.54 19.96
C ASN A 356 4.80 -41.57 18.98
N LEU A 357 4.35 -41.14 17.81
CA LEU A 357 3.83 -42.03 16.78
C LEU A 357 4.94 -42.91 16.18
N VAL A 358 6.10 -42.33 15.84
CA VAL A 358 7.28 -43.10 15.37
C VAL A 358 7.66 -44.15 16.41
N THR A 359 7.64 -43.79 17.70
CA THR A 359 7.92 -44.72 18.81
C THR A 359 6.91 -45.87 18.85
N GLN A 360 5.62 -45.59 18.64
CA GLN A 360 4.59 -46.64 18.58
C GLN A 360 4.78 -47.58 17.39
N VAL A 361 5.06 -47.05 16.20
CA VAL A 361 5.34 -47.85 14.99
C VAL A 361 6.60 -48.70 15.19
N ASN A 362 7.65 -48.13 15.77
CA ASN A 362 8.87 -48.87 16.12
C ASN A 362 8.63 -49.97 17.15
N GLY A 363 7.73 -49.76 18.12
CA GLY A 363 7.27 -50.81 19.03
C GLY A 363 6.58 -51.97 18.28
N GLY A 364 5.74 -51.65 17.30
CA GLY A 364 5.12 -52.65 16.41
C GLY A 364 6.14 -53.44 15.59
N ILE A 365 7.13 -52.74 15.00
CA ILE A 365 8.25 -53.36 14.26
C ILE A 365 9.06 -54.27 15.18
N LYS A 366 9.34 -53.84 16.43
CA LYS A 366 10.03 -54.67 17.43
C LYS A 366 9.26 -55.96 17.70
N ASN A 367 7.95 -55.86 17.95
CA ASN A 367 7.11 -57.03 18.21
C ASN A 367 7.08 -57.99 17.00
N ALA A 368 7.04 -57.47 15.78
CA ALA A 368 7.11 -58.29 14.56
C ALA A 368 8.47 -58.99 14.40
N ASN A 369 9.58 -58.30 14.68
CA ASN A 369 10.92 -58.90 14.69
C ASN A 369 11.07 -59.97 15.79
N ASP A 370 10.51 -59.75 16.98
CA ASP A 370 10.53 -60.72 18.09
C ASP A 370 9.69 -61.97 17.77
N ALA A 371 8.48 -61.80 17.23
CA ALA A 371 7.61 -62.88 16.78
C ALA A 371 8.28 -63.73 15.68
N ARG A 372 8.95 -63.08 14.74
CA ARG A 372 9.75 -63.77 13.71
C ARG A 372 10.86 -64.62 14.32
N THR A 373 11.62 -64.08 15.28
CA THR A 373 12.67 -64.84 15.98
C THR A 373 12.09 -66.06 16.68
N ALA A 374 10.91 -65.94 17.31
CA ALA A 374 10.22 -67.06 17.92
C ALA A 374 9.73 -68.11 16.89
N ALA A 375 9.29 -67.67 15.71
CA ALA A 375 8.88 -68.57 14.62
C ALA A 375 10.06 -69.38 14.06
N LEU A 376 11.26 -68.77 13.93
CA LEU A 376 12.48 -69.47 13.51
C LEU A 376 12.89 -70.58 14.49
N ILE A 377 12.62 -70.41 15.79
CA ILE A 377 12.85 -71.45 16.81
C ILE A 377 11.82 -72.59 16.66
N ARG A 378 10.56 -72.25 16.35
CA ARG A 378 9.46 -73.21 16.20
C ARG A 378 9.55 -74.02 14.89
N TYR A 379 10.11 -73.42 13.84
CA TYR A 379 10.23 -73.98 12.51
C TYR A 379 11.67 -73.80 11.97
N PRO A 380 12.61 -74.69 12.34
CA PRO A 380 14.03 -74.55 12.02
C PRO A 380 14.38 -74.60 10.53
N THR A 381 13.42 -75.00 9.69
CA THR A 381 13.55 -75.05 8.22
C THR A 381 13.27 -73.71 7.53
N LEU A 382 12.84 -72.68 8.28
CA LEU A 382 12.60 -71.34 7.74
C LEU A 382 13.92 -70.58 7.59
N ASN A 383 14.09 -69.87 6.48
CA ASN A 383 15.25 -69.01 6.27
C ASN A 383 15.11 -67.72 7.08
N ALA A 384 16.15 -67.34 7.82
CA ALA A 384 16.21 -66.08 8.53
C ALA A 384 16.33 -64.91 7.53
N GLY A 385 15.20 -64.35 7.10
CA GLY A 385 15.18 -63.13 6.28
C GLY A 385 15.80 -61.92 7.03
N SER A 386 16.05 -60.83 6.30
CA SER A 386 16.58 -59.58 6.85
C SER A 386 15.63 -58.97 7.88
N ALA A 387 16.15 -58.51 9.03
CA ALA A 387 15.34 -57.85 10.07
C ALA A 387 14.56 -56.66 9.49
N ILE A 388 13.36 -56.43 10.01
CA ILE A 388 12.57 -55.27 9.62
C ILE A 388 13.28 -54.03 10.18
N PRO A 389 13.70 -53.06 9.34
CA PRO A 389 14.39 -51.87 9.80
C PRO A 389 13.45 -51.00 10.63
N TYR A 390 13.97 -50.35 11.68
CA TYR A 390 13.21 -49.37 12.43
C TYR A 390 12.99 -48.09 11.62
N LEU A 391 11.89 -47.41 11.90
CA LEU A 391 11.56 -46.11 11.36
C LEU A 391 12.44 -45.04 12.02
N CYS A 392 12.96 -44.12 11.20
CA CYS A 392 13.71 -42.99 11.71
C CYS A 392 12.80 -42.00 12.44
N ASP A 393 13.33 -41.48 13.54
CA ASP A 393 12.78 -40.32 14.22
C ASP A 393 13.34 -39.02 13.60
N PRO A 394 12.49 -38.18 12.96
CA PRO A 394 12.95 -36.97 12.31
C PRO A 394 13.32 -35.85 13.28
N TYR A 395 13.08 -36.02 14.60
CA TYR A 395 13.27 -34.97 15.60
C TYR A 395 14.17 -35.41 16.77
N GLY A 396 15.00 -34.48 17.25
CA GLY A 396 15.92 -34.63 18.37
C GLY A 396 15.24 -34.73 19.74
N PRO A 397 16.02 -34.60 20.85
CA PRO A 397 15.48 -34.57 22.20
C PRO A 397 14.75 -33.26 22.52
N SER A 398 13.95 -33.29 23.59
CA SER A 398 13.31 -32.12 24.20
C SER A 398 14.37 -31.10 24.67
N PRO A 399 14.06 -29.78 24.68
CA PRO A 399 12.74 -29.16 24.44
C PRO A 399 12.47 -28.71 22.99
N ASP A 400 13.49 -28.49 22.17
CA ASP A 400 13.33 -27.82 20.87
C ASP A 400 13.04 -28.77 19.70
N TYR A 401 13.28 -30.07 19.91
CA TYR A 401 13.01 -31.13 18.93
C TYR A 401 13.59 -30.79 17.55
N ASP A 402 14.87 -30.37 17.52
CA ASP A 402 15.57 -30.00 16.28
C ASP A 402 15.54 -31.13 15.26
N THR A 403 15.59 -30.79 13.97
CA THR A 403 15.58 -31.80 12.92
C THR A 403 16.82 -32.69 12.99
N ALA A 404 16.60 -34.01 13.03
CA ALA A 404 17.67 -35.00 13.09
C ALA A 404 17.92 -35.61 11.71
N SER A 405 19.18 -35.90 11.39
CA SER A 405 19.54 -36.61 10.16
C SER A 405 19.28 -38.11 10.32
N CYS A 406 18.47 -38.67 9.43
CA CYS A 406 18.13 -40.09 9.43
C CYS A 406 19.24 -40.95 8.80
N PRO A 407 19.77 -41.96 9.50
CA PRO A 407 20.69 -42.94 8.93
C PRO A 407 20.08 -43.69 7.73
N PRO A 408 20.89 -44.10 6.74
CA PRO A 408 20.40 -44.76 5.52
C PRO A 408 19.83 -46.17 5.78
N ASP A 409 20.17 -46.79 6.90
CA ASP A 409 19.69 -48.10 7.36
C ASP A 409 18.32 -48.06 8.05
N GLN A 410 17.76 -46.86 8.27
CA GLN A 410 16.44 -46.67 8.87
C GLN A 410 15.36 -46.34 7.83
N GLY A 411 14.14 -46.78 8.09
CA GLY A 411 12.98 -46.47 7.27
C GLY A 411 12.58 -45.01 7.34
N ARG A 412 11.95 -44.50 6.28
CA ARG A 412 11.37 -43.15 6.24
C ARG A 412 9.85 -43.21 6.30
N LEU A 413 9.24 -42.22 6.94
CA LEU A 413 7.79 -42.07 7.05
C LEU A 413 7.09 -42.08 5.69
N GLY A 414 7.55 -41.24 4.75
CA GLY A 414 6.89 -41.07 3.45
C GLY A 414 6.99 -42.24 2.47
N THR A 415 7.94 -43.16 2.70
CA THR A 415 8.11 -44.36 1.87
C THR A 415 7.73 -45.63 2.62
N PHE A 416 7.04 -45.52 3.77
CA PHE A 416 6.74 -46.66 4.64
C PHE A 416 5.96 -47.76 3.90
N ARG A 417 4.84 -47.41 3.24
CA ARG A 417 4.03 -48.38 2.49
C ARG A 417 4.86 -49.14 1.45
N GLN A 418 5.72 -48.44 0.72
CA GLN A 418 6.53 -49.04 -0.35
C GLN A 418 7.58 -49.98 0.24
N ASN A 419 8.37 -49.50 1.20
CA ASN A 419 9.53 -50.22 1.73
C ASN A 419 9.15 -51.38 2.66
N TYR A 420 8.00 -51.31 3.32
CA TYR A 420 7.58 -52.31 4.30
C TYR A 420 6.56 -53.32 3.76
N SER A 421 6.03 -53.11 2.55
CA SER A 421 5.08 -54.04 1.90
C SER A 421 5.60 -55.47 1.75
N ALA A 422 6.92 -55.64 1.58
CA ALA A 422 7.57 -56.94 1.49
C ALA A 422 7.43 -57.78 2.78
N PHE A 423 7.25 -57.13 3.93
CA PHE A 423 7.11 -57.79 5.24
C PHE A 423 5.63 -58.01 5.64
N ALA A 424 4.68 -57.50 4.84
CA ALA A 424 3.27 -57.47 5.15
C ALA A 424 2.51 -58.69 4.60
N CYS A 425 1.83 -59.40 5.49
CA CYS A 425 1.02 -60.56 5.18
C CYS A 425 -0.33 -60.15 4.55
N ASP A 426 -0.82 -60.99 3.63
CA ASP A 426 -2.11 -60.76 2.95
C ASP A 426 -3.30 -61.13 3.84
N THR A 427 -3.07 -61.89 4.93
CA THR A 427 -4.08 -62.30 5.92
C THR A 427 -3.65 -61.93 7.33
N ASP A 428 -4.53 -62.12 8.31
CA ASP A 428 -4.22 -61.98 9.74
C ASP A 428 -3.94 -63.33 10.43
N ASP A 429 -3.94 -64.43 9.66
CA ASP A 429 -3.67 -65.77 10.18
C ASP A 429 -2.16 -65.97 10.41
N GLY A 430 -1.78 -66.10 11.68
CA GLY A 430 -0.38 -66.18 12.08
C GLY A 430 0.37 -67.35 11.43
N GLN A 431 -0.28 -68.50 11.24
CA GLN A 431 0.37 -69.66 10.60
C GLN A 431 0.68 -69.40 9.13
N THR A 432 -0.29 -68.85 8.38
CA THR A 432 -0.09 -68.47 6.98
C THR A 432 1.00 -67.41 6.82
N CYS A 433 1.04 -66.43 7.72
CA CYS A 433 2.03 -65.36 7.70
C CYS A 433 3.44 -65.86 8.03
N ASP A 434 3.58 -66.77 9.00
CA ASP A 434 4.85 -67.41 9.36
C ASP A 434 5.39 -68.26 8.21
N GLN A 435 4.54 -69.06 7.55
CA GLN A 435 4.92 -69.89 6.39
C GLN A 435 5.38 -69.05 5.19
N ASN A 436 4.73 -67.90 4.97
CA ASN A 436 5.05 -66.98 3.88
C ASN A 436 6.19 -66.00 4.22
N HIS A 437 6.83 -66.13 5.40
CA HIS A 437 7.93 -65.27 5.86
C HIS A 437 7.53 -63.78 5.98
N LYS A 438 6.26 -63.50 6.27
CA LYS A 438 5.72 -62.13 6.36
C LYS A 438 5.25 -61.83 7.78
N PRO A 439 6.11 -61.28 8.65
CA PRO A 439 5.86 -61.21 10.09
C PRO A 439 4.83 -60.16 10.52
N ILE A 440 4.42 -59.26 9.63
CA ILE A 440 3.44 -58.21 9.94
C ILE A 440 2.07 -58.65 9.41
N LYS A 441 1.07 -58.80 10.31
CA LYS A 441 -0.31 -59.09 9.92
C LYS A 441 -0.91 -57.97 9.07
N ASN A 442 -1.89 -58.30 8.23
CA ASN A 442 -2.50 -57.34 7.31
C ASN A 442 -3.06 -56.11 8.05
N THR A 443 -3.81 -56.35 9.13
CA THR A 443 -4.40 -55.28 9.96
C THR A 443 -3.36 -54.37 10.60
N ASP A 444 -2.28 -54.93 11.14
CA ASP A 444 -1.21 -54.17 11.77
C ASP A 444 -0.41 -53.36 10.75
N PHE A 445 -0.18 -53.93 9.56
CA PHE A 445 0.46 -53.22 8.46
C PHE A 445 -0.35 -52.00 8.02
N ASN A 446 -1.67 -52.17 7.83
CA ASN A 446 -2.55 -51.07 7.45
C ASN A 446 -2.60 -49.97 8.52
N LYS A 447 -2.63 -50.33 9.81
CA LYS A 447 -2.53 -49.37 10.91
C LYS A 447 -1.22 -48.59 10.89
N MET A 448 -0.08 -49.26 10.69
CA MET A 448 1.22 -48.59 10.60
C MET A 448 1.32 -47.68 9.36
N VAL A 449 0.80 -48.12 8.21
CA VAL A 449 0.73 -47.30 6.99
C VAL A 449 -0.10 -46.03 7.23
N ASN A 450 -1.25 -46.18 7.88
CA ASN A 450 -2.12 -45.06 8.17
C ASN A 450 -1.49 -44.08 9.17
N ALA A 451 -0.88 -44.60 10.24
CA ALA A 451 -0.17 -43.78 11.22
C ALA A 451 1.01 -43.02 10.60
N THR A 452 1.81 -43.69 9.77
CA THR A 452 2.98 -43.06 9.11
C THR A 452 2.56 -42.02 8.07
N GLY A 453 1.48 -42.24 7.32
CA GLY A 453 0.91 -41.25 6.41
C GLY A 453 0.30 -40.03 7.12
N ALA A 454 -0.34 -40.24 8.28
CA ALA A 454 -0.83 -39.15 9.12
C ALA A 454 0.32 -38.30 9.69
N ALA A 455 1.39 -38.95 10.19
CA ALA A 455 2.58 -38.26 10.67
C ALA A 455 3.26 -37.44 9.56
N GLU A 456 3.39 -37.98 8.35
CA GLU A 456 3.93 -37.25 7.20
C GLU A 456 3.09 -36.03 6.86
N SER A 457 1.76 -36.17 6.85
CA SER A 457 0.83 -35.06 6.60
C SER A 457 1.02 -33.94 7.62
N VAL A 458 1.19 -34.28 8.91
CA VAL A 458 1.45 -33.31 9.99
C VAL A 458 2.81 -32.63 9.81
N ILE A 459 3.86 -33.36 9.42
CA ILE A 459 5.20 -32.79 9.15
C ILE A 459 5.14 -31.74 8.04
N ILE A 460 4.41 -32.02 6.97
CA ILE A 460 4.32 -31.13 5.80
C ILE A 460 3.59 -29.81 6.15
N ILE A 461 2.53 -29.87 6.97
CA ILE A 461 1.69 -28.70 7.28
C ILE A 461 2.16 -27.85 8.46
N MET A 462 2.97 -28.41 9.37
CA MET A 462 3.43 -27.71 10.57
C MET A 462 4.05 -26.32 10.28
N PRO A 463 4.95 -26.15 9.28
CA PRO A 463 5.51 -24.85 8.94
C PRO A 463 4.46 -23.87 8.41
N VAL A 464 3.53 -24.36 7.60
CA VAL A 464 2.45 -23.55 7.00
C VAL A 464 1.52 -23.02 8.09
N LEU A 465 1.13 -23.87 9.04
CA LEU A 465 0.32 -23.46 10.19
C LEU A 465 1.06 -22.47 11.08
N PHE A 466 2.37 -22.66 11.28
CA PHE A 466 3.20 -21.74 12.06
C PHE A 466 3.21 -20.34 11.43
N ASP A 467 3.45 -20.24 10.13
CA ASP A 467 3.46 -18.97 9.41
C ASP A 467 2.07 -18.29 9.42
N LEU A 468 0.99 -19.08 9.39
CA LEU A 468 -0.37 -18.57 9.42
C LEU A 468 -0.74 -17.98 10.78
N VAL A 469 -0.45 -18.70 11.88
CA VAL A 469 -0.81 -18.25 13.24
C VAL A 469 0.06 -17.09 13.73
N THR A 470 1.31 -17.02 13.28
CA THR A 470 2.22 -15.91 13.58
C THR A 470 2.02 -14.70 12.67
N CYS A 471 1.10 -14.78 11.70
CA CYS A 471 0.89 -13.77 10.66
C CYS A 471 2.15 -13.39 9.88
N GLN A 472 3.05 -14.35 9.66
CA GLN A 472 4.29 -14.10 8.93
C GLN A 472 4.01 -13.60 7.51
N PHE A 473 2.91 -14.03 6.90
CA PHE A 473 2.43 -13.53 5.62
C PHE A 473 2.18 -12.00 5.64
N VAL A 474 1.69 -11.43 6.75
CA VAL A 474 1.46 -9.99 6.90
C VAL A 474 2.79 -9.27 6.91
N ASN A 475 3.75 -9.77 7.70
CA ASN A 475 5.09 -9.20 7.77
C ASN A 475 5.78 -9.20 6.39
N VAL A 476 5.72 -10.32 5.67
CA VAL A 476 6.25 -10.43 4.30
C VAL A 476 5.56 -9.44 3.35
N THR A 477 4.24 -9.28 3.47
CA THR A 477 3.46 -8.37 2.64
C THR A 477 3.79 -6.91 2.92
N PHE A 478 3.81 -6.49 4.19
CA PHE A 478 4.18 -5.13 4.57
C PHE A 478 5.62 -4.82 4.22
N THR A 479 6.55 -5.77 4.39
CA THR A 479 7.93 -5.62 3.93
C THR A 479 7.98 -5.32 2.42
N LYS A 480 7.19 -6.03 1.60
CA LYS A 480 7.10 -5.75 0.16
C LYS A 480 6.53 -4.36 -0.11
N VAL A 481 5.44 -3.97 0.54
CA VAL A 481 4.80 -2.65 0.35
C VAL A 481 5.75 -1.51 0.75
N VAL A 482 6.38 -1.61 1.92
CA VAL A 482 7.33 -0.61 2.42
C VAL A 482 8.53 -0.48 1.48
N THR A 483 9.09 -1.62 1.04
CA THR A 483 10.31 -1.63 0.21
C THR A 483 10.04 -1.13 -1.22
N TYR A 484 8.91 -1.51 -1.82
CA TYR A 484 8.69 -1.32 -3.26
C TYR A 484 7.61 -0.29 -3.61
N ASP A 485 6.59 -0.09 -2.76
CA ASP A 485 5.40 0.69 -3.12
C ASP A 485 5.33 2.05 -2.41
N CYS A 486 5.86 2.16 -1.20
CA CYS A 486 5.77 3.39 -0.39
C CYS A 486 6.51 4.58 -1.02
N ALA A 487 7.77 4.41 -1.39
CA ALA A 487 8.58 5.45 -2.02
C ALA A 487 7.98 6.00 -3.35
N PRO A 488 7.56 5.16 -4.32
CA PRO A 488 6.94 5.66 -5.54
C PRO A 488 5.57 6.30 -5.29
N MET A 489 4.77 5.80 -4.34
CA MET A 489 3.48 6.41 -4.01
C MET A 489 3.65 7.82 -3.43
N LYS A 490 4.56 7.98 -2.47
CA LYS A 490 4.94 9.28 -1.90
C LYS A 490 5.47 10.24 -2.97
N THR A 491 6.39 9.78 -3.81
CA THR A 491 6.92 10.60 -4.91
C THR A 491 5.82 11.05 -5.87
N SER A 492 4.83 10.18 -6.13
CA SER A 492 3.71 10.50 -7.01
C SER A 492 2.75 11.53 -6.40
N LEU A 493 2.46 11.44 -5.10
CA LEU A 493 1.67 12.44 -4.36
C LEU A 493 2.40 13.77 -4.28
N ASN A 494 3.73 13.75 -4.07
CA ASN A 494 4.57 14.94 -4.13
C ASN A 494 4.47 15.66 -5.47
N LEU A 495 4.57 14.93 -6.58
CA LEU A 495 4.38 15.52 -7.90
C LEU A 495 2.98 16.13 -8.05
N LEU A 496 1.93 15.47 -7.55
CA LEU A 496 0.57 15.98 -7.64
C LEU A 496 0.39 17.29 -6.88
N TRP A 497 0.72 17.35 -5.59
CA TRP A 497 0.48 18.56 -4.81
C TRP A 497 1.37 19.71 -5.29
N ILE A 498 2.63 19.46 -5.67
CA ILE A 498 3.52 20.46 -6.29
C ILE A 498 2.90 20.98 -7.60
N GLY A 499 2.43 20.07 -8.45
CA GLY A 499 1.80 20.41 -9.72
C GLY A 499 0.57 21.31 -9.52
N PHE A 500 -0.30 20.98 -8.55
CA PHE A 500 -1.45 21.82 -8.23
C PHE A 500 -1.05 23.21 -7.73
N VAL A 501 -0.06 23.31 -6.84
CA VAL A 501 0.45 24.62 -6.37
C VAL A 501 0.96 25.45 -7.54
N VAL A 502 1.79 24.86 -8.43
CA VAL A 502 2.34 25.57 -9.59
C VAL A 502 1.23 26.05 -10.52
N VAL A 503 0.24 25.22 -10.81
CA VAL A 503 -0.93 25.61 -11.63
C VAL A 503 -1.71 26.73 -10.96
N SER A 504 -2.07 26.58 -9.67
CA SER A 504 -2.87 27.56 -8.96
C SER A 504 -2.18 28.93 -8.88
N VAL A 505 -0.89 28.94 -8.54
CA VAL A 505 -0.09 30.18 -8.51
C VAL A 505 -0.05 30.83 -9.91
N ALA A 506 0.21 30.04 -10.97
CA ALA A 506 0.20 30.57 -12.33
C ALA A 506 -1.15 31.19 -12.72
N PHE A 507 -2.27 30.52 -12.37
CA PHE A 507 -3.62 31.01 -12.67
C PHE A 507 -4.00 32.27 -11.91
N VAL A 508 -3.59 32.43 -10.64
CA VAL A 508 -3.74 33.69 -9.90
C VAL A 508 -3.13 34.86 -10.67
N PHE A 509 -1.91 34.70 -11.17
CA PHE A 509 -1.26 35.75 -11.94
C PHE A 509 -1.88 35.94 -13.32
N LEU A 510 -2.23 34.86 -14.02
CA LEU A 510 -2.90 34.94 -15.32
C LEU A 510 -4.23 35.70 -15.24
N GLU A 511 -5.04 35.47 -14.21
CA GLU A 511 -6.30 36.19 -13.99
C GLU A 511 -6.07 37.70 -13.83
N VAL A 512 -5.08 38.10 -13.02
CA VAL A 512 -4.72 39.51 -12.84
C VAL A 512 -4.30 40.12 -14.17
N PHE A 513 -3.39 39.46 -14.91
CA PHE A 513 -2.88 40.02 -16.17
C PHE A 513 -3.89 39.99 -17.31
N TRP A 514 -4.78 39.00 -17.39
CA TRP A 514 -5.90 39.01 -18.35
C TRP A 514 -6.79 40.23 -18.13
N MET A 515 -7.10 40.58 -16.88
CA MET A 515 -7.88 41.79 -16.59
C MET A 515 -7.12 43.07 -16.92
N VAL A 516 -5.81 43.14 -16.66
CA VAL A 516 -4.97 44.27 -17.07
C VAL A 516 -4.95 44.42 -18.60
N VAL A 517 -4.66 43.33 -19.33
CA VAL A 517 -4.66 43.31 -20.80
C VAL A 517 -6.02 43.74 -21.34
N ARG A 518 -7.12 43.20 -20.82
CA ARG A 518 -8.48 43.55 -21.23
C ARG A 518 -8.76 45.06 -21.14
N THR A 519 -8.24 45.73 -20.11
CA THR A 519 -8.39 47.19 -19.97
C THR A 519 -7.52 48.02 -20.92
N ARG A 520 -6.43 47.44 -21.44
CA ARG A 520 -5.43 48.11 -22.28
C ARG A 520 -5.58 47.86 -23.79
N VAL A 521 -6.19 46.74 -24.20
CA VAL A 521 -6.62 46.51 -25.60
C VAL A 521 -7.62 47.60 -25.99
N PRO A 522 -7.59 48.25 -27.17
CA PRO A 522 -8.58 49.27 -27.57
C PRO A 522 -10.01 48.72 -27.73
N ARG A 523 -11.03 49.57 -27.60
CA ARG A 523 -12.43 49.23 -27.88
C ARG A 523 -12.60 49.44 -29.40
N ASN A 524 -12.76 48.37 -30.18
CA ASN A 524 -13.11 48.49 -31.60
C ASN A 524 -14.57 48.97 -31.67
N ASP A 525 -14.79 50.25 -31.40
CA ASP A 525 -16.08 50.88 -31.64
C ASP A 525 -16.23 51.02 -33.15
N VAL A 526 -16.93 50.05 -33.76
CA VAL A 526 -17.31 50.01 -35.18
C VAL A 526 -18.18 51.23 -35.58
N SER A 527 -18.62 52.04 -34.61
CA SER A 527 -19.44 53.24 -34.80
C SER A 527 -18.68 54.47 -35.32
N ARG A 528 -17.35 54.44 -35.50
CA ARG A 528 -16.61 55.60 -36.05
C ARG A 528 -16.76 55.77 -37.57
N VAL A 529 -17.39 54.83 -38.28
CA VAL A 529 -17.61 54.93 -39.74
C VAL A 529 -18.88 55.74 -40.08
N GLN A 530 -19.85 55.86 -39.18
CA GLN A 530 -21.10 56.58 -39.47
C GLN A 530 -20.99 58.11 -39.33
N HIS A 531 -20.06 58.65 -38.53
CA HIS A 531 -19.96 60.10 -38.34
C HIS A 531 -19.19 60.85 -39.45
N ILE A 532 -18.62 60.16 -40.44
CA ILE A 532 -17.90 60.81 -41.55
C ILE A 532 -18.83 61.09 -42.75
N ASN A 533 -20.00 60.46 -42.82
CA ASN A 533 -20.92 60.61 -43.96
C ASN A 533 -22.01 61.69 -43.78
N ASP A 534 -22.10 62.34 -42.62
CA ASP A 534 -23.12 63.38 -42.34
C ASP A 534 -22.53 64.80 -42.31
N GLN A 535 -21.65 65.14 -43.26
CA GLN A 535 -21.38 66.55 -43.58
C GLN A 535 -22.23 66.97 -44.79
N PRO A 536 -23.26 67.82 -44.62
CA PRO A 536 -23.92 68.44 -45.76
C PRO A 536 -22.99 69.46 -46.42
N LEU A 537 -22.89 69.36 -47.75
CA LEU A 537 -22.30 70.37 -48.64
C LEU A 537 -23.09 71.67 -48.62
#